data_AF-A0A358NDM9-F1
#
_entry.id   AF-A0A358NDM9-F1
#
_cell.length_a   1.000
_cell.length_b   1.000
_cell.length_c   1.000
_cell.angle_alpha   90.00
_cell.angle_beta   90.00
_cell.angle_gamma   90.00
#
_symmetry.space_group_name_H-M   'P 1'
#
loop_
_entity.id
_entity.type
_entity.pdbx_description
1 polymer ?
#
loop_
_entity_poly.entity_id
_entity_poly.type
_entity_poly.pdbx_seq_one_letter_code
_entity_poly.pdbx_strand_id
1 'polypeptide(L)'
;MKFRCQDCYNGQILHDGCDFSNVNMKLNNPVTGPLYIEGAEPGDVLRVEIIDIEIESTGSMCARTGAGIYEIDGCHCRRIDIENGSVKFDNDIRIPIKPMIGVIGTAPESDVIPTQTPGEHGGNMDIRDLGAGCLL
;
A
#
# COMPACT_ATOMS: atom_id res chain seq x y z
N MET A 1 4.33 -10.89 15.56
CA MET A 1 5.36 -10.51 14.56
C MET A 1 5.04 -9.10 14.07
N LYS A 2 6.04 -8.27 13.71
CA LYS A 2 5.83 -6.89 13.21
C LYS A 2 6.59 -6.71 11.89
N PHE A 3 5.90 -6.26 10.85
CA PHE A 3 6.50 -5.82 9.60
C PHE A 3 6.65 -4.30 9.61
N ARG A 4 7.77 -3.80 9.09
CA ARG A 4 7.95 -2.37 8.80
C ARG A 4 7.89 -2.21 7.30
N CYS A 5 6.96 -1.40 6.81
CA CYS A 5 6.69 -1.24 5.40
C CYS A 5 7.04 0.18 4.95
N GLN A 6 7.55 0.30 3.74
CA GLN A 6 7.65 1.60 3.07
C GLN A 6 6.30 1.94 2.43
N ASP A 7 6.08 3.21 2.10
CA ASP A 7 4.93 3.58 1.26
C ASP A 7 5.06 2.99 -0.16
N CYS A 8 3.97 2.98 -0.93
CA CYS A 8 3.96 2.36 -2.26
C CYS A 8 4.88 3.07 -3.27
N TYR A 9 5.32 4.32 -2.99
CA TYR A 9 6.29 5.03 -3.80
C TYR A 9 7.73 4.85 -3.30
N ASN A 10 7.94 3.99 -2.30
CA ASN A 10 9.23 3.74 -1.65
C ASN A 10 9.86 5.03 -1.08
N GLY A 11 9.02 5.91 -0.52
CA GLY A 11 9.44 7.17 0.11
C GLY A 11 9.89 8.26 -0.87
N GLN A 12 9.57 8.14 -2.16
CA GLN A 12 10.05 9.07 -3.20
C GLN A 12 9.22 10.36 -3.33
N ILE A 13 7.98 10.39 -2.81
CA ILE A 13 7.15 11.61 -2.77
C ILE A 13 7.46 12.37 -1.47
N LEU A 14 8.40 13.31 -1.55
CA LEU A 14 8.97 13.98 -0.37
C LEU A 14 8.24 15.25 0.06
N HIS A 15 7.55 15.92 -0.85
CA HIS A 15 6.84 17.18 -0.61
C HIS A 15 5.63 17.30 -1.54
N ASP A 16 4.72 18.21 -1.21
CA ASP A 16 3.57 18.54 -2.04
C ASP A 16 4.01 19.17 -3.38
N GLY A 17 3.37 18.79 -4.48
CA GLY A 17 3.72 19.24 -5.83
C GLY A 17 4.98 18.59 -6.41
N CYS A 18 5.50 17.52 -5.79
CA CYS A 18 6.66 16.79 -6.28
C CYS A 18 6.45 16.32 -7.73
N ASP A 19 7.44 16.55 -8.59
CA ASP A 19 7.42 16.10 -9.97
C ASP A 19 7.60 14.58 -10.04
N PHE A 20 6.52 13.89 -10.41
CA PHE A 20 6.46 12.43 -10.52
C PHE A 20 7.41 11.86 -11.55
N SER A 21 7.88 12.65 -12.52
CA SER A 21 8.87 12.17 -13.51
C SER A 21 10.20 11.76 -12.87
N ASN A 22 10.47 12.26 -11.65
CA ASN A 22 11.65 11.89 -10.85
C ASN A 22 11.45 10.63 -10.00
N VAL A 23 10.23 10.08 -9.93
CA VAL A 23 9.93 8.85 -9.18
C VAL A 23 10.41 7.65 -9.98
N ASN A 24 11.32 6.86 -9.40
CA ASN A 24 11.77 5.63 -10.00
C ASN A 24 10.71 4.53 -9.83
N MET A 25 9.91 4.33 -10.86
CA MET A 25 8.84 3.33 -10.88
C MET A 25 9.32 1.87 -10.78
N LYS A 26 10.62 1.60 -10.99
CA LYS A 26 11.18 0.25 -10.77
C LYS A 26 11.25 -0.13 -9.30
N LEU A 27 11.20 0.85 -8.40
CA LEU A 27 11.19 0.66 -6.95
C LEU A 27 9.77 0.77 -6.37
N ASN A 28 8.75 0.91 -7.22
CA ASN A 28 7.37 1.12 -6.81
C ASN A 28 6.74 -0.17 -6.28
N ASN A 29 5.84 0.00 -5.32
CA ASN A 29 5.10 -1.03 -4.59
C ASN A 29 6.01 -2.07 -3.88
N PRO A 30 6.97 -1.62 -3.03
CA PRO A 30 7.81 -2.53 -2.27
C PRO A 30 6.99 -3.31 -1.24
N VAL A 31 7.32 -4.59 -1.04
CA VAL A 31 6.70 -5.45 -0.04
C VAL A 31 7.77 -5.95 0.92
N THR A 32 7.52 -5.86 2.22
CA THR A 32 8.44 -6.37 3.25
C THR A 32 8.30 -7.88 3.38
N GLY A 33 9.39 -8.61 3.14
CA GLY A 33 9.42 -10.07 3.15
C GLY A 33 10.57 -10.61 2.28
N PRO A 34 10.51 -11.89 1.88
CA PRO A 34 9.50 -12.88 2.27
C PRO A 34 9.69 -13.33 3.73
N LEU A 35 8.60 -13.78 4.35
CA LEU A 35 8.65 -14.51 5.61
C LEU A 35 8.51 -16.00 5.30
N TYR A 36 9.46 -16.80 5.78
CA TYR A 36 9.35 -18.25 5.73
C TYR A 36 8.57 -18.77 6.94
N ILE A 37 7.58 -19.64 6.70
CA ILE A 37 6.80 -20.31 7.75
C ILE A 37 7.23 -21.77 7.80
N GLU A 38 7.85 -22.17 8.91
CA GLU A 38 8.31 -23.54 9.11
C GLU A 38 7.12 -24.52 9.09
N GLY A 39 7.24 -25.57 8.28
CA GLY A 39 6.22 -26.61 8.15
C GLY A 39 5.06 -26.28 7.22
N ALA A 40 5.01 -25.09 6.62
CA ALA A 40 4.01 -24.79 5.58
C ALA A 40 4.42 -25.44 4.24
N GLU A 41 3.50 -26.17 3.61
CA GLU A 41 3.70 -26.89 2.36
C GLU A 41 2.69 -26.44 1.27
N PRO A 42 2.99 -26.65 -0.03
CA PRO A 42 2.01 -26.42 -1.09
C PRO A 42 0.69 -27.18 -0.83
N GLY A 43 -0.43 -26.46 -0.86
CA GLY A 43 -1.76 -26.99 -0.53
C GLY A 43 -2.26 -26.58 0.87
N ASP A 44 -1.39 -26.08 1.74
CA ASP A 44 -1.79 -25.50 3.02
C ASP A 44 -2.44 -24.11 2.84
N VAL A 45 -3.14 -23.68 3.90
CA VAL A 45 -3.69 -22.33 4.02
C VAL A 45 -2.98 -21.59 5.15
N LEU A 46 -2.47 -20.39 4.85
CA LEU A 46 -1.98 -19.49 5.89
C LEU A 46 -3.13 -18.64 6.42
N ARG A 47 -3.47 -18.85 7.69
CA ARG A 47 -4.39 -17.98 8.44
C ARG A 47 -3.62 -16.79 9.00
N VAL A 48 -3.93 -15.58 8.56
CA VAL A 48 -3.26 -14.34 9.00
C VAL A 48 -4.23 -13.43 9.72
N GLU A 49 -3.95 -13.15 10.99
CA GLU A 49 -4.71 -12.18 11.78
C GLU A 49 -3.96 -10.84 11.83
N ILE A 50 -4.61 -9.78 11.36
CA ILE A 50 -4.06 -8.43 11.44
C ILE A 50 -4.39 -7.88 12.81
N ILE A 51 -3.42 -7.88 13.73
CA ILE A 51 -3.65 -7.43 15.10
C ILE A 51 -3.75 -5.90 15.19
N ASP A 52 -2.83 -5.19 14.55
CA ASP A 52 -2.76 -3.73 14.59
C ASP A 52 -2.02 -3.17 13.37
N ILE A 53 -2.30 -1.91 13.02
CA ILE A 53 -1.62 -1.17 11.95
C ILE A 53 -1.29 0.24 12.47
N GLU A 54 -0.01 0.47 12.72
CA GLU A 54 0.55 1.79 13.00
C GLU A 54 0.97 2.46 11.68
N ILE A 55 0.66 3.74 11.52
CA ILE A 55 1.02 4.54 10.35
C ILE A 55 1.87 5.74 10.76
N GLU A 56 2.65 6.26 9.82
CA GLU A 56 3.41 7.50 10.00
C GLU A 56 2.49 8.73 10.05
N SER A 57 3.01 9.86 10.50
CA SER A 57 2.27 11.13 10.58
C SER A 57 2.05 11.82 9.23
N THR A 58 2.39 11.16 8.12
CA THR A 58 2.22 11.69 6.76
C THR A 58 1.93 10.56 5.77
N GLY A 59 1.10 10.84 4.77
CA GLY A 59 0.80 9.96 3.64
C GLY A 59 1.13 10.60 2.30
N SER A 60 1.05 9.80 1.23
CA SER A 60 1.32 10.23 -0.15
C SER A 60 0.13 9.91 -1.05
N MET A 61 -0.19 10.81 -1.98
CA MET A 61 -1.19 10.60 -3.02
C MET A 61 -0.65 11.12 -4.36
N CYS A 62 -0.98 10.46 -5.46
CA CYS A 62 -0.67 10.96 -6.79
C CYS A 62 -1.85 10.72 -7.74
N ALA A 63 -2.30 11.78 -8.40
CA ALA A 63 -3.22 11.71 -9.52
C ALA A 63 -2.44 12.07 -10.80
N ARG A 64 -2.51 11.24 -11.84
CA ARG A 64 -1.77 11.49 -13.08
C ARG A 64 -2.50 10.95 -14.31
N THR A 65 -2.20 11.52 -15.48
CA THR A 65 -2.66 11.02 -16.77
C THR A 65 -2.38 9.52 -16.92
N GLY A 66 -3.41 8.77 -17.33
CA GLY A 66 -3.33 7.32 -17.53
C GLY A 66 -3.34 6.48 -16.25
N ALA A 67 -3.66 7.05 -15.08
CA ALA A 67 -3.84 6.30 -13.83
C ALA A 67 -5.20 6.58 -13.19
N GLY A 68 -5.91 5.52 -12.81
CA GLY A 68 -7.25 5.60 -12.23
C GLY A 68 -8.36 5.61 -13.30
N ILE A 69 -9.59 5.86 -12.85
CA ILE A 69 -10.79 5.81 -13.70
C ILE A 69 -11.10 7.14 -14.41
N TYR A 70 -10.56 8.25 -13.89
CA TYR A 70 -10.79 9.59 -14.44
C TYR A 70 -9.64 9.98 -15.36
N GLU A 71 -9.99 10.42 -16.56
CA GLU A 71 -9.04 11.03 -17.47
C GLU A 71 -8.71 12.44 -17.01
N ILE A 72 -7.43 12.69 -16.74
CA ILE A 72 -6.92 14.00 -16.33
C ILE A 72 -5.68 14.34 -17.15
N ASP A 73 -5.44 15.64 -17.32
CA ASP A 73 -4.22 16.16 -17.91
C ASP A 73 -3.18 16.51 -16.83
N GLY A 74 -1.96 15.99 -17.00
CA GLY A 74 -0.83 16.26 -16.12
C GLY A 74 -0.72 15.32 -14.93
N CYS A 75 -0.05 15.79 -13.89
CA CYS A 75 0.26 15.02 -12.69
C CYS A 75 0.25 15.94 -11.46
N HIS A 76 -0.33 15.45 -10.36
CA HIS A 76 -0.34 16.13 -9.09
C HIS A 76 -0.04 15.13 -7.96
N CYS A 77 1.15 15.27 -7.37
CA CYS A 77 1.58 14.53 -6.19
C CYS A 77 1.32 15.37 -4.94
N ARG A 78 0.80 14.74 -3.90
CA ARG A 78 0.49 15.35 -2.60
C ARG A 78 1.22 14.58 -1.51
N ARG A 79 1.93 15.31 -0.64
CA ARG A 79 2.30 14.84 0.70
C ARG A 79 1.26 15.38 1.67
N ILE A 80 0.64 14.51 2.46
CA ILE A 80 -0.53 14.88 3.26
C ILE A 80 -0.28 14.57 4.73
N ASP A 81 -0.50 15.56 5.60
CA ASP A 81 -0.34 15.41 7.04
C ASP A 81 -1.48 14.60 7.66
N ILE A 82 -1.11 13.82 8.68
CA ILE A 82 -2.00 13.00 9.47
C ILE A 82 -1.93 13.49 10.92
N GLU A 83 -3.06 13.96 11.44
CA GLU A 83 -3.18 14.51 12.79
C GLU A 83 -4.46 14.02 13.45
N ASN A 84 -4.37 13.63 14.72
CA ASN A 84 -5.53 13.27 15.55
C ASN A 84 -6.46 12.22 14.89
N GLY A 85 -5.87 11.21 14.25
CA GLY A 85 -6.61 10.13 13.58
C GLY A 85 -7.29 10.55 12.26
N SER A 86 -6.91 11.69 11.68
CA SER A 86 -7.47 12.19 10.43
C SER A 86 -6.39 12.68 9.46
N VAL A 87 -6.62 12.46 8.17
CA VAL A 87 -5.88 13.07 7.06
C VAL A 87 -6.35 14.52 6.90
N LYS A 88 -5.42 15.49 6.86
CA LYS A 88 -5.69 16.90 6.52
C LYS A 88 -5.69 17.06 5.01
N PHE A 89 -6.80 16.71 4.37
CA PHE A 89 -6.91 16.73 2.93
C PHE A 89 -6.96 18.15 2.35
N ASP A 90 -7.51 19.10 3.07
CA ASP A 90 -7.46 20.53 2.73
C ASP A 90 -7.66 21.35 4.01
N ASN A 91 -7.62 22.68 3.92
CA ASN A 91 -7.83 23.60 5.05
C ASN A 91 -9.08 23.24 5.87
N ASP A 92 -10.18 22.96 5.18
CA ASP A 92 -11.48 22.67 5.80
C ASP A 92 -11.88 21.19 5.70
N ILE A 93 -11.06 20.34 5.07
CA ILE A 93 -11.39 18.94 4.81
C ILE A 93 -10.49 18.01 5.64
N ARG A 94 -11.11 17.31 6.59
CA ARG A 94 -10.48 16.26 7.39
C ARG A 94 -11.18 14.93 7.13
N ILE A 95 -10.39 13.90 6.84
CA ILE A 95 -10.89 12.57 6.52
C ILE A 95 -10.44 11.61 7.63
N PRO A 96 -11.36 10.96 8.38
CA PRO A 96 -10.99 9.97 9.38
C PRO A 96 -10.18 8.83 8.77
N ILE A 97 -9.14 8.40 9.48
CA ILE A 97 -8.26 7.33 9.00
C ILE A 97 -8.88 5.98 9.32
N LYS A 98 -8.83 5.09 8.33
CA LYS A 98 -9.08 3.67 8.48
C LYS A 98 -7.89 2.93 7.86
N PRO A 99 -6.87 2.55 8.65
CA PRO A 99 -5.69 1.88 8.12
C PRO A 99 -6.05 0.52 7.51
N MET A 100 -5.37 0.17 6.41
CA MET A 100 -5.54 -1.10 5.71
C MET A 100 -4.22 -1.51 5.05
N ILE A 101 -4.08 -2.80 4.74
CA ILE A 101 -2.96 -3.35 3.97
C ILE A 101 -3.41 -3.50 2.50
N GLY A 102 -2.75 -2.76 1.59
CA GLY A 102 -3.05 -2.83 0.15
C GLY A 102 -2.46 -4.07 -0.53
N VAL A 103 -1.23 -4.44 -0.16
CA VAL A 103 -0.50 -5.58 -0.71
C VAL A 103 -0.16 -6.60 0.38
N ILE A 104 -0.72 -7.80 0.25
CA ILE A 104 -0.39 -8.96 1.09
C ILE A 104 -0.59 -10.23 0.28
N GLY A 105 0.32 -11.19 0.41
CA GLY A 105 0.21 -12.43 -0.35
C GLY A 105 1.31 -13.43 -0.03
N THR A 106 1.16 -14.62 -0.61
CA THR A 106 2.15 -15.70 -0.61
C THR A 106 2.89 -15.73 -1.94
N ALA A 107 3.99 -16.48 -2.00
CA ALA A 107 4.64 -16.74 -3.28
C ALA A 107 3.73 -17.60 -4.16
N PRO A 108 3.51 -17.24 -5.44
CA PRO A 108 2.80 -18.11 -6.37
C PRO A 108 3.61 -19.39 -6.66
N GLU A 109 2.94 -20.47 -7.06
CA GLU A 109 3.59 -21.72 -7.45
C GLU A 109 4.40 -21.58 -8.76
N SER A 110 3.93 -20.72 -9.67
CA SER A 110 4.44 -20.57 -11.02
C SER A 110 5.31 -19.32 -11.19
N ASP A 111 5.07 -18.54 -12.25
CA ASP A 111 5.90 -17.41 -12.65
C ASP A 111 5.95 -16.30 -11.60
N VAL A 112 6.99 -15.47 -11.69
CA VAL A 112 7.11 -14.27 -10.87
C VAL A 112 6.00 -13.28 -11.23
N ILE A 113 5.13 -12.98 -10.27
CA ILE A 113 4.08 -11.98 -10.43
C ILE A 113 4.53 -10.66 -9.79
N PRO A 114 4.46 -9.52 -10.52
CA PRO A 114 4.76 -8.21 -9.94
C PRO A 114 3.85 -7.89 -8.75
N THR A 115 4.39 -7.21 -7.74
CA THR A 115 3.65 -6.83 -6.52
C THR A 115 2.44 -5.94 -6.76
N GLN A 116 2.34 -5.32 -7.95
CA GLN A 116 1.24 -4.45 -8.38
C GLN A 116 0.03 -5.22 -8.93
N THR A 117 0.18 -6.52 -9.17
CA THR A 117 -0.85 -7.35 -9.79
C THR A 117 -1.47 -8.27 -8.73
N PRO A 118 -2.79 -8.20 -8.48
CA PRO A 118 -3.46 -9.17 -7.63
C PRO A 118 -3.64 -10.52 -8.35
N GLY A 119 -3.80 -11.59 -7.59
CA GLY A 119 -4.13 -12.92 -8.08
C GLY A 119 -4.52 -13.88 -6.96
N GLU A 120 -4.55 -15.18 -7.25
CA GLU A 120 -4.91 -16.21 -6.26
C GLU A 120 -3.96 -16.26 -5.06
N HIS A 121 -2.72 -15.80 -5.25
CA HIS A 121 -1.69 -15.68 -4.21
C HIS A 121 -1.84 -14.41 -3.34
N GLY A 122 -2.88 -13.60 -3.56
CA GLY A 122 -3.06 -12.27 -2.95
C GLY A 122 -2.47 -11.17 -3.83
N GLY A 123 -1.50 -10.42 -3.33
CA GLY A 123 -0.87 -9.30 -4.04
C GLY A 123 -1.60 -7.98 -3.82
N ASN A 124 -1.62 -7.10 -4.83
CA ASN A 124 -2.21 -5.75 -4.76
C ASN A 124 -3.75 -5.78 -4.80
N MET A 125 -4.35 -6.25 -3.72
CA MET A 125 -5.81 -6.44 -3.64
C MET A 125 -6.56 -5.14 -3.33
N ASP A 126 -5.93 -4.21 -2.61
CA ASP A 126 -6.52 -2.90 -2.25
C ASP A 126 -7.93 -3.00 -1.62
N ILE A 127 -8.16 -4.04 -0.80
CA ILE A 127 -9.43 -4.26 -0.10
C ILE A 127 -9.47 -3.45 1.20
N ARG A 128 -10.38 -2.47 1.26
CA ARG A 128 -10.54 -1.52 2.39
C ARG A 128 -10.72 -2.17 3.77
N ASP A 129 -11.24 -3.39 3.81
CA ASP A 129 -11.54 -4.09 5.06
C ASP A 129 -10.39 -4.97 5.56
N LEU A 130 -9.25 -5.01 4.85
CA LEU A 130 -7.99 -5.63 5.32
C LEU A 130 -7.27 -4.73 6.34
N GLY A 131 -7.95 -4.42 7.43
CA GLY A 131 -7.45 -3.64 8.56
C GLY A 131 -7.29 -4.46 9.84
N ALA A 132 -6.99 -3.80 10.96
CA ALA A 132 -6.89 -4.44 12.26
C ALA A 132 -8.19 -5.19 12.64
N GLY A 133 -8.04 -6.38 13.21
CA GLY A 133 -9.12 -7.33 13.51
C GLY A 133 -9.54 -8.22 12.34
N CYS A 134 -9.00 -8.00 11.13
CA CYS A 134 -9.28 -8.85 9.98
C CYS A 134 -8.55 -10.20 10.08
N LEU A 135 -9.22 -11.24 9.59
CA LEU A 135 -8.64 -12.57 9.40
C LEU A 135 -8.66 -12.91 7.91
N LEU A 136 -7.49 -13.21 7.38
CA LEU A 136 -7.27 -13.76 6.04
C LEU A 136 -7.05 -15.26 6.13
#